data_AF-A0A943TAV8-F1
#
_entry.id   AF-A0A943TAV8-F1
#
_cell.length_a   1.000
_cell.length_b   1.000
_cell.length_c   1.000
_cell.angle_alpha   90.00
_cell.angle_beta   90.00
_cell.angle_gamma   90.00
#
_symmetry.space_group_name_H-M   'P 1'
#
loop_
_entity.id
_entity.type
_entity.pdbx_description
1 polymer ?
#
loop_
_entity_poly.entity_id
_entity_poly.type
_entity_poly.pdbx_seq_one_letter_code
_entity_poly.pdbx_strand_id
1 'polypeptide(L)'
;MVFSPAHIKRCALTWEAPDYSASYPAGYTNQGVAVIAVAQEHREAQGFCYSALSTVVFISKQDGTRTVINEEPLLFQHTHSLMESCDEVHPRLLGRAVLAAWDYIPEQYRRNLVTIAADRKHLKHLFRDCDHLKTIMEYRAFEKVLDPYDNHSLGEVHVKLAGTPAYERMQAEVTRTRETVDAMVHDALDPRPLEQLEDYSVFTDCSFRSTHNKKYQRGGRMGIAGVSEDGFYFHAHYDGVNIMTGELSAVLAAYTVFRSGSRRLIINTDSLGAITFVLRLAHSRWAFETWASEGVQDERVVAQMRALTEAIREKRVLVKHVPGHTGHGLQESSDSVSKMHRHFPGQIVDKRHQSEFNQRCESIITALAGCAKAVRLMAPDWMQIKPSSIHAGNRLWR
;
A
#
# COMPACT_ATOMS: atom_id res chain seq x y z
N MET A 1 29.53 23.70 -37.54
CA MET A 1 29.83 22.26 -37.48
C MET A 1 28.92 21.65 -36.43
N VAL A 2 28.10 20.69 -36.84
CA VAL A 2 27.00 20.13 -36.04
C VAL A 2 27.53 18.97 -35.19
N PHE A 3 27.50 19.12 -33.87
CA PHE A 3 27.91 18.10 -32.91
C PHE A 3 26.77 17.08 -32.74
N SER A 4 27.05 15.79 -33.00
CA SER A 4 26.13 14.69 -32.71
C SER A 4 26.80 13.70 -31.73
N PRO A 5 26.04 12.96 -30.90
CA PRO A 5 26.58 12.01 -29.92
C PRO A 5 27.53 10.94 -30.49
N ALA A 6 27.44 10.65 -31.79
CA ALA A 6 28.35 9.73 -32.48
C ALA A 6 29.78 10.28 -32.63
N HIS A 7 29.98 11.62 -32.59
CA HIS A 7 31.31 12.23 -32.69
C HIS A 7 32.13 12.09 -31.39
N ILE A 8 31.48 11.93 -30.24
CA ILE A 8 32.17 11.70 -28.94
C ILE A 8 32.78 10.29 -28.88
N LYS A 9 32.29 9.34 -29.70
CA LYS A 9 32.75 7.93 -29.69
C LYS A 9 33.95 7.63 -30.60
N ARG A 10 34.45 8.58 -31.41
CA ARG A 10 35.49 8.30 -32.44
C ARG A 10 36.77 9.11 -32.36
N CYS A 11 36.94 10.02 -31.41
CA CYS A 11 38.26 10.60 -31.16
C CYS A 11 39.11 9.59 -30.38
N ALA A 12 40.23 9.17 -30.97
CA ALA A 12 41.20 8.29 -30.34
C ALA A 12 41.61 8.86 -28.97
N LEU A 13 41.21 8.16 -27.91
CA LEU A 13 41.67 8.38 -26.54
C LEU A 13 43.19 8.19 -26.51
N THR A 14 43.96 9.26 -26.42
CA THR A 14 45.40 9.20 -26.08
C THR A 14 45.61 9.07 -24.57
N TRP A 15 44.69 8.41 -23.89
CA TRP A 15 44.76 8.07 -22.47
C TRP A 15 44.62 6.57 -22.38
N GLU A 16 45.45 5.92 -21.56
CA GLU A 16 45.28 4.51 -21.21
C GLU A 16 43.80 4.24 -20.90
N ALA A 17 43.28 3.11 -21.39
CA ALA A 17 41.87 2.78 -21.27
C ALA A 17 41.44 2.88 -19.80
N PRO A 18 40.44 3.73 -19.44
CA PRO A 18 40.05 3.87 -18.05
C PRO A 18 39.50 2.52 -17.56
N ASP A 19 39.91 2.11 -16.38
CA ASP A 19 39.32 0.96 -15.70
C ASP A 19 37.81 1.20 -15.50
N TYR A 20 36.98 0.42 -16.19
CA TYR A 20 35.52 0.52 -16.16
C TYR A 20 34.90 -0.05 -14.86
N SER A 21 35.70 -0.23 -13.81
CA SER A 21 35.26 -0.70 -12.49
C SER A 21 34.58 0.39 -11.63
N ALA A 22 34.62 1.66 -12.06
CA ALA A 22 34.02 2.79 -11.35
C ALA A 22 32.87 3.44 -12.15
N SER A 23 31.66 3.40 -11.59
CA SER A 23 30.45 4.05 -12.08
C SER A 23 30.57 5.58 -12.07
N TYR A 24 30.82 6.20 -13.24
CA TYR A 24 30.91 7.67 -13.42
C TYR A 24 29.83 8.44 -12.64
N PRO A 25 30.18 9.23 -11.62
CA PRO A 25 29.22 9.89 -10.75
C PRO A 25 28.87 11.30 -11.23
N ALA A 26 27.66 11.74 -10.87
CA ALA A 26 27.27 13.15 -10.85
C ALA A 26 28.38 14.03 -10.25
N GLY A 27 28.96 14.93 -11.04
CA GLY A 27 29.88 15.96 -10.54
C GLY A 27 31.35 15.86 -10.94
N TYR A 28 31.73 15.18 -12.02
CA TYR A 28 33.15 15.15 -12.45
C TYR A 28 33.63 16.38 -13.25
N THR A 29 32.91 17.51 -13.18
CA THR A 29 33.30 18.75 -13.87
C THR A 29 33.23 19.95 -12.93
N ASN A 30 34.15 20.90 -13.11
CA ASN A 30 34.10 22.21 -12.44
C ASN A 30 32.83 23.01 -12.81
N GLN A 31 32.24 22.72 -13.99
CA GLN A 31 30.98 23.31 -14.41
C GLN A 31 29.82 22.80 -13.54
N GLY A 32 29.80 21.50 -13.25
CA GLY A 32 28.77 20.81 -12.49
C GLY A 32 27.79 20.04 -13.38
N VAL A 33 27.04 19.14 -12.77
CA VAL A 33 26.02 18.31 -13.41
C VAL A 33 24.66 18.61 -12.78
N ALA A 34 23.61 18.71 -13.59
CA ALA A 34 22.26 18.86 -13.07
C ALA A 34 21.75 17.52 -12.53
N VAL A 35 21.15 17.58 -11.34
CA VAL A 35 20.51 16.45 -10.68
C VAL A 35 19.05 16.79 -10.44
N ILE A 36 18.15 15.94 -10.90
CA ILE A 36 16.72 15.93 -10.57
C ILE A 36 16.53 14.85 -9.53
N ALA A 37 16.33 15.23 -8.28
CA ALA A 37 16.01 14.29 -7.22
C ALA A 37 14.50 14.35 -6.91
N VAL A 38 13.87 13.18 -6.86
CA VAL A 38 12.43 13.01 -6.76
C VAL A 38 12.10 12.24 -5.50
N ALA A 39 11.55 12.94 -4.50
CA ALA A 39 10.91 12.31 -3.36
C ALA A 39 9.59 11.69 -3.83
N GLN A 40 9.32 10.44 -3.43
CA GLN A 40 8.11 9.73 -3.78
C GLN A 40 7.55 9.08 -2.52
N GLU A 41 6.28 9.34 -2.25
CA GLU A 41 5.53 8.63 -1.21
C GLU A 41 4.26 8.06 -1.84
N HIS A 42 3.87 6.86 -1.40
CA HIS A 42 2.59 6.30 -1.76
C HIS A 42 2.02 5.47 -0.62
N ARG A 43 0.70 5.44 -0.53
CA ARG A 43 -0.03 4.66 0.47
C ARG A 43 -1.24 4.02 -0.16
N GLU A 44 -1.39 2.71 0.05
CA GLU A 44 -2.57 1.97 -0.37
C GLU A 44 -3.63 2.04 0.73
N ALA A 45 -4.86 2.40 0.36
CA ALA A 45 -6.01 2.36 1.23
C ALA A 45 -7.29 2.17 0.41
N GLN A 46 -8.17 1.26 0.86
CA GLN A 46 -9.56 1.13 0.37
C GLN A 46 -9.69 0.94 -1.14
N GLY A 47 -8.85 0.09 -1.74
CA GLY A 47 -8.90 -0.16 -3.18
C GLY A 47 -8.21 0.90 -4.04
N PHE A 48 -7.57 1.90 -3.43
CA PHE A 48 -6.84 2.96 -4.13
C PHE A 48 -5.38 3.04 -3.67
N CYS A 49 -4.52 3.50 -4.57
CA CYS A 49 -3.18 3.98 -4.25
C CYS A 49 -3.19 5.51 -4.30
N TYR A 50 -2.77 6.14 -3.20
CA TYR A 50 -2.58 7.59 -3.09
C TYR A 50 -1.09 7.86 -3.17
N SER A 51 -0.67 8.67 -4.14
CA SER A 51 0.74 8.92 -4.39
C SER A 51 1.02 10.41 -4.52
N ALA A 52 2.16 10.83 -3.98
CA ALA A 52 2.68 12.17 -4.16
C ALA A 52 4.18 12.12 -4.51
N LEU A 53 4.58 12.97 -5.46
CA LEU A 53 5.97 13.14 -5.84
C LEU A 53 6.35 14.60 -5.69
N SER A 54 7.53 14.88 -5.14
CA SER A 54 8.10 16.22 -5.11
C SER A 54 9.50 16.21 -5.71
N THR A 55 9.87 17.26 -6.44
CA THR A 55 11.16 17.35 -7.13
C THR A 55 12.03 18.47 -6.57
N VAL A 56 13.32 18.17 -6.43
CA VAL A 56 14.37 19.16 -6.17
C VAL A 56 15.39 19.04 -7.29
N VAL A 57 15.67 20.17 -7.93
CA VAL A 57 16.67 20.26 -8.97
C VAL A 57 17.86 21.03 -8.42
N PHE A 58 19.05 20.45 -8.52
CA PHE A 58 20.27 21.10 -8.05
C PHE A 58 21.45 20.84 -8.99
N ILE A 59 22.41 21.75 -8.97
CA ILE A 59 23.70 21.57 -9.65
C ILE A 59 24.71 20.97 -8.66
N SER A 60 25.29 19.85 -9.06
CA SER A 60 26.25 19.07 -8.30
C SER A 60 27.66 19.27 -8.88
N LYS A 61 28.55 19.88 -8.11
CA LYS A 61 29.95 20.15 -8.52
C LYS A 61 30.94 19.18 -7.88
N GLN A 62 32.13 19.07 -8.47
CA GLN A 62 33.21 18.20 -8.00
C GLN A 62 33.69 18.56 -6.58
N ASP A 63 33.69 19.84 -6.24
CA ASP A 63 34.09 20.38 -4.95
C ASP A 63 33.11 20.07 -3.79
N GLY A 64 32.02 19.34 -4.07
CA GLY A 64 30.99 19.01 -3.09
C GLY A 64 29.86 20.05 -3.01
N THR A 65 29.94 21.17 -3.74
CA THR A 65 28.88 22.18 -3.77
C THR A 65 27.60 21.62 -4.39
N ARG A 66 26.46 21.86 -3.74
CA ARG A 66 25.12 21.46 -4.19
C ARG A 66 24.21 22.68 -4.18
N THR A 67 24.00 23.29 -5.34
CA THR A 67 23.20 24.52 -5.47
C THR A 67 21.82 24.18 -5.99
N VAL A 68 20.78 24.35 -5.17
CA VAL A 68 19.39 24.21 -5.58
C VAL A 68 19.07 25.29 -6.61
N ILE A 69 18.40 24.90 -7.71
CA ILE A 69 18.07 25.80 -8.82
C ILE A 69 16.58 26.05 -8.99
N ASN A 70 15.71 25.19 -8.45
CA ASN A 70 14.28 25.47 -8.39
C ASN A 70 13.92 26.11 -7.04
N GLU A 71 13.37 27.33 -7.09
CA GLU A 71 12.91 28.05 -5.89
C GLU A 71 11.73 27.31 -5.24
N GLU A 72 10.77 26.88 -6.06
CA GLU A 72 9.63 26.06 -5.65
C GLU A 72 9.78 24.60 -6.11
N PRO A 73 9.41 23.63 -5.26
CA PRO A 73 9.44 22.23 -5.62
C PRO A 73 8.17 21.87 -6.39
N LEU A 74 8.30 21.07 -7.43
CA LEU A 74 7.14 20.63 -8.20
C LEU A 74 6.49 19.46 -7.48
N LEU A 75 5.31 19.68 -6.91
CA LEU A 75 4.48 18.66 -6.26
C LEU A 75 3.48 18.08 -7.25
N PHE A 76 3.45 16.75 -7.36
CA PHE A 76 2.51 16.00 -8.19
C PHE A 76 1.73 15.05 -7.29
N GLN A 77 0.41 15.15 -7.35
CA GLN A 77 -0.51 14.25 -6.63
C GLN A 77 -1.22 13.36 -7.62
N HIS A 78 -1.42 12.10 -7.27
CA HIS A 78 -2.18 11.18 -8.09
C HIS A 78 -2.83 10.08 -7.25
N THR A 79 -4.10 9.81 -7.57
CA THR A 79 -4.85 8.69 -7.02
C THR A 79 -5.29 7.79 -8.17
N HIS A 80 -5.07 6.49 -8.04
CA HIS A 80 -5.53 5.50 -9.00
C HIS A 80 -6.08 4.26 -8.30
N SER A 81 -6.90 3.49 -9.01
CA SER A 81 -7.44 2.23 -8.47
C SER A 81 -6.34 1.18 -8.37
N LEU A 82 -6.35 0.34 -7.34
CA LEU A 82 -5.45 -0.82 -7.22
C LEU A 82 -5.75 -1.93 -8.24
N MET A 83 -6.83 -1.80 -9.01
CA MET A 83 -7.06 -2.65 -10.21
C MET A 83 -6.01 -2.36 -11.29
N GLU A 84 -5.55 -1.12 -11.36
CA GLU A 84 -4.42 -0.68 -12.18
C GLU A 84 -3.11 -0.96 -11.45
N SER A 85 -2.11 -1.49 -12.16
CA SER A 85 -0.82 -1.81 -11.56
C SER A 85 -0.04 -0.56 -11.19
N CYS A 86 0.39 -0.43 -9.93
CA CYS A 86 1.33 0.62 -9.52
C CYS A 86 2.62 0.60 -10.36
N ASP A 87 3.05 -0.58 -10.84
CA ASP A 87 4.24 -0.74 -11.69
C ASP A 87 4.06 -0.18 -13.11
N GLU A 88 2.84 0.16 -13.50
CA GLU A 88 2.54 0.85 -14.76
C GLU A 88 2.25 2.34 -14.54
N VAL A 89 1.56 2.68 -13.44
CA VAL A 89 1.12 4.06 -13.15
C VAL A 89 2.26 4.91 -12.58
N HIS A 90 2.96 4.42 -11.54
CA HIS A 90 3.98 5.21 -10.85
C HIS A 90 5.19 5.58 -11.74
N PRO A 91 5.70 4.70 -12.62
CA PRO A 91 6.78 5.10 -13.55
C PRO A 91 6.36 6.22 -14.51
N ARG A 92 5.11 6.22 -14.99
CA ARG A 92 4.58 7.29 -15.85
C ARG A 92 4.48 8.61 -15.10
N LEU A 93 4.03 8.57 -13.84
CA LEU A 93 3.96 9.74 -12.96
C LEU A 93 5.36 10.31 -12.67
N LEU A 94 6.34 9.44 -12.39
CA LEU A 94 7.75 9.82 -12.29
C LEU A 94 8.26 10.47 -13.58
N GLY A 95 7.96 9.89 -14.74
CA GLY A 95 8.34 10.48 -16.04
C GLY A 95 7.79 11.89 -16.22
N ARG A 96 6.53 12.14 -15.85
CA ARG A 96 5.93 13.49 -15.88
C ARG A 96 6.64 14.46 -14.95
N ALA A 97 6.95 14.04 -13.72
CA ALA A 97 7.66 14.87 -12.75
C ALA A 97 9.07 15.23 -13.24
N VAL A 98 9.79 14.27 -13.83
CA VAL A 98 11.12 14.48 -14.41
C VAL A 98 11.08 15.45 -15.59
N LEU A 99 10.11 15.30 -16.50
CA LEU A 99 9.96 16.19 -17.65
C LEU A 99 9.64 17.63 -17.20
N ALA A 100 8.79 17.80 -16.20
CA ALA A 100 8.49 19.12 -15.65
C ALA A 100 9.71 19.74 -14.95
N ALA A 101 10.49 18.94 -14.21
CA ALA A 101 11.72 19.39 -13.56
C ALA A 101 12.84 19.72 -14.56
N TRP A 102 12.83 19.10 -15.74
CA TRP A 102 13.80 19.36 -16.80
C TRP A 102 13.81 20.82 -17.25
N ASP A 103 12.64 21.46 -17.28
CA ASP A 103 12.50 22.85 -17.72
C ASP A 103 13.21 23.85 -16.80
N TYR A 104 13.48 23.48 -15.55
CA TYR A 104 14.23 24.29 -14.59
C TYR A 104 15.75 24.17 -14.75
N ILE A 105 16.24 23.19 -15.51
CA ILE A 105 17.68 23.02 -15.73
C ILE A 105 18.18 24.09 -16.71
N PRO A 106 19.16 24.93 -16.37
CA PRO A 106 19.72 25.89 -17.32
C PRO A 106 20.35 25.21 -18.54
N GLU A 107 20.25 25.82 -19.72
CA GLU A 107 20.68 25.20 -21.00
C GLU A 107 22.14 24.71 -20.97
N GLN A 108 23.03 25.46 -20.30
CA GLN A 108 24.44 25.11 -20.14
C GLN A 108 24.65 23.75 -19.46
N TYR A 109 23.71 23.33 -18.60
CA TYR A 109 23.76 22.06 -17.88
C TYR A 109 23.02 20.93 -18.61
N ARG A 110 22.11 21.23 -19.54
CA ARG A 110 21.42 20.24 -20.38
C ARG A 110 22.32 19.59 -21.43
N ARG A 111 23.48 20.21 -21.71
CA ARG A 111 24.50 19.68 -22.62
C ARG A 111 25.29 18.52 -21.99
N ASN A 112 25.26 18.40 -20.67
CA ASN A 112 25.84 17.30 -19.92
C ASN A 112 24.76 16.23 -19.65
N LEU A 113 25.21 15.01 -19.33
CA LEU A 113 24.33 13.93 -18.87
C LEU A 113 23.63 14.38 -17.57
N VAL A 114 22.30 14.43 -17.55
CA VAL A 114 21.54 14.83 -16.36
C VAL A 114 21.30 13.61 -15.46
N THR A 115 21.49 13.74 -14.16
CA THR A 115 21.24 12.65 -13.21
C THR A 115 19.81 12.72 -12.66
N ILE A 116 19.08 11.61 -12.68
CA ILE A 116 17.82 11.44 -11.96
C ILE A 116 18.06 10.59 -10.73
N ALA A 117 17.61 11.05 -9.57
CA ALA A 117 17.60 10.28 -8.33
C ALA A 117 16.16 10.06 -7.87
N ALA A 118 15.69 8.82 -7.84
CA ALA A 118 14.32 8.47 -7.45
C ALA A 118 14.25 7.00 -6.98
N ASP A 119 13.06 6.50 -6.69
CA ASP A 119 12.87 5.08 -6.35
C ASP A 119 13.45 4.17 -7.44
N ARG A 120 14.27 3.20 -7.01
CA ARG A 120 15.04 2.35 -7.94
C ARG A 120 14.13 1.47 -8.79
N LYS A 121 13.00 1.01 -8.25
CA LYS A 121 12.06 0.15 -8.98
C LYS A 121 11.42 0.98 -10.08
N HIS A 122 10.81 2.12 -9.75
CA HIS A 122 10.14 2.97 -10.74
C HIS A 122 11.08 3.51 -11.82
N LEU A 123 12.32 3.87 -11.46
CA LEU A 123 13.34 4.30 -12.43
C LEU A 123 13.68 3.23 -13.46
N LYS A 124 13.88 1.98 -13.01
CA LYS A 124 14.19 0.87 -13.93
C LYS A 124 13.07 0.66 -14.95
N HIS A 125 11.81 0.74 -14.50
CA HIS A 125 10.65 0.65 -15.39
C HIS A 125 10.60 1.82 -16.37
N LEU A 126 10.76 3.06 -15.90
CA LEU A 126 10.77 4.25 -16.75
C LEU A 126 11.86 4.17 -17.84
N PHE A 127 13.09 3.78 -17.50
CA PHE A 127 14.19 3.68 -18.46
C PHE A 127 14.04 2.49 -19.43
N ARG A 128 13.32 1.45 -19.03
CA ARG A 128 12.97 0.34 -19.94
C ARG A 128 11.92 0.78 -20.96
N ASP A 129 10.94 1.56 -20.52
CA ASP A 129 9.80 1.94 -21.36
C ASP A 129 10.14 3.17 -22.24
N CYS A 130 11.17 3.95 -21.89
CA CYS A 130 11.62 5.14 -22.61
C CYS A 130 13.13 5.09 -22.91
N ASP A 131 13.55 4.30 -23.89
CA ASP A 131 14.96 4.10 -24.25
C ASP A 131 15.72 5.39 -24.57
N HIS A 132 15.04 6.43 -25.09
CA HIS A 132 15.67 7.71 -25.39
C HIS A 132 16.26 8.38 -24.14
N LEU A 133 15.66 8.17 -22.95
CA LEU A 133 16.17 8.74 -21.70
C LEU A 133 17.60 8.26 -21.38
N LYS A 134 17.98 7.04 -21.79
CA LYS A 134 19.33 6.50 -21.62
C LYS A 134 20.41 7.30 -22.36
N THR A 135 20.02 8.08 -23.38
CA THR A 135 20.96 8.86 -24.20
C THR A 135 21.28 10.23 -23.63
N ILE A 136 20.43 10.73 -22.73
CA ILE A 136 20.49 12.09 -22.18
C ILE A 136 20.54 12.11 -20.65
N MET A 137 20.24 10.99 -19.99
CA MET A 137 20.12 10.90 -18.53
C MET A 137 20.79 9.66 -17.96
N GLU A 138 21.32 9.83 -16.74
CA GLU A 138 21.74 8.76 -15.85
C GLU A 138 20.71 8.62 -14.73
N TYR A 139 20.46 7.40 -14.24
CA TYR A 139 19.63 7.21 -13.06
C TYR A 139 20.45 6.67 -11.87
N ARG A 140 20.12 7.16 -10.68
CA ARG A 140 20.65 6.71 -9.39
C ARG A 140 19.49 6.43 -8.44
N ALA A 141 19.68 5.48 -7.53
CA ALA A 141 18.70 5.25 -6.48
C ALA A 141 18.66 6.45 -5.53
N PHE A 142 17.48 6.86 -5.11
CA PHE A 142 17.27 8.03 -4.25
C PHE A 142 18.06 7.96 -2.93
N GLU A 143 18.07 6.79 -2.30
CA GLU A 143 18.82 6.51 -1.06
C GLU A 143 20.30 6.83 -1.19
N LYS A 144 20.92 6.50 -2.33
CA LYS A 144 22.34 6.77 -2.60
C LYS A 144 22.67 8.26 -2.68
N VAL A 145 21.67 9.10 -2.89
CA VAL A 145 21.81 10.55 -2.94
C VAL A 145 21.55 11.16 -1.56
N LEU A 146 20.70 10.55 -0.72
CA LEU A 146 20.42 11.01 0.64
C LEU A 146 21.50 10.61 1.66
N ASP A 147 21.91 9.34 1.66
CA ASP A 147 22.91 8.80 2.57
C ASP A 147 23.87 7.84 1.83
N PRO A 148 25.10 8.26 1.53
CA PRO A 148 26.07 7.43 0.81
C PRO A 148 26.69 6.31 1.66
N TYR A 149 26.34 6.16 2.95
CA TYR A 149 27.04 5.23 3.86
C TYR A 149 26.51 3.80 3.93
N ASP A 150 25.64 3.37 3.01
CA ASP A 150 25.32 1.94 2.96
C ASP A 150 26.47 1.17 2.27
N ASN A 151 27.18 0.39 3.09
CA ASN A 151 28.39 -0.34 2.76
C ASN A 151 28.20 -1.20 1.51
N HIS A 152 28.90 -0.87 0.43
CA HIS A 152 29.51 -1.78 -0.57
C HIS A 152 29.73 -1.02 -1.89
N SER A 153 30.82 -0.26 -1.97
CA SER A 153 31.68 -0.12 -3.16
C SER A 153 32.90 0.72 -2.76
N LEU A 154 34.08 0.10 -2.87
CA LEU A 154 35.37 0.73 -2.60
C LEU A 154 35.50 2.03 -3.42
N GLY A 155 35.54 3.18 -2.76
CA GLY A 155 36.04 4.43 -3.35
C GLY A 155 35.03 5.48 -3.85
N GLU A 156 33.72 5.31 -3.68
CA GLU A 156 32.75 6.35 -4.08
C GLU A 156 32.58 7.44 -2.99
N VAL A 157 33.50 8.41 -2.92
CA VAL A 157 33.38 9.62 -2.05
C VAL A 157 32.33 10.62 -2.62
N HIS A 158 31.51 10.21 -3.58
CA HIS A 158 30.78 11.13 -4.43
C HIS A 158 29.29 11.17 -4.07
N VAL A 159 28.80 12.38 -3.79
CA VAL A 159 27.40 12.73 -3.47
C VAL A 159 26.99 12.59 -1.99
N LYS A 160 27.80 13.10 -1.05
CA LYS A 160 27.28 13.43 0.28
C LYS A 160 26.39 14.68 0.16
N LEU A 161 25.07 14.50 0.16
CA LEU A 161 24.14 15.63 0.29
C LEU A 161 24.13 16.15 1.74
N ALA A 162 24.30 15.28 2.73
CA ALA A 162 24.25 15.65 4.14
C ALA A 162 25.13 16.87 4.47
N GLY A 163 24.51 17.91 5.04
CA GLY A 163 25.16 19.19 5.35
C GLY A 163 25.13 20.23 4.22
N THR A 164 24.39 19.98 3.14
CA THR A 164 24.18 20.96 2.05
C THR A 164 22.74 21.49 2.04
N PRO A 165 22.49 22.70 1.48
CA PRO A 165 21.13 23.23 1.33
C PRO A 165 20.20 22.31 0.52
N ALA A 166 20.76 21.57 -0.45
CA ALA A 166 20.01 20.59 -1.24
C ALA A 166 19.49 19.42 -0.40
N TYR A 167 20.22 19.02 0.66
CA TYR A 167 19.77 17.98 1.59
C TYR A 167 18.63 18.46 2.47
N GLU A 168 18.76 19.65 3.06
CA GLU A 168 17.71 20.23 3.91
C GLU A 168 16.42 20.40 3.11
N ARG A 169 16.54 20.91 1.87
CA ARG A 169 15.41 21.00 0.94
C ARG A 169 14.83 19.64 0.62
N MET A 170 15.66 18.63 0.36
CA MET A 170 15.17 17.28 0.08
C MET A 170 14.41 16.65 1.25
N GLN A 171 14.92 16.79 2.47
CA GLN A 171 14.26 16.28 3.68
C GLN A 171 12.91 16.96 3.91
N ALA A 172 12.83 18.27 3.65
CA ALA A 172 11.57 19.01 3.67
C ALA A 172 10.58 18.48 2.63
N GLU A 173 11.05 18.17 1.41
CA GLU A 173 10.18 17.62 0.37
C GLU A 173 9.72 16.18 0.63
N VAL A 174 10.56 15.33 1.22
CA VAL A 174 10.16 13.98 1.66
C VAL A 174 9.05 14.08 2.71
N THR A 175 9.22 14.98 3.68
CA THR A 175 8.21 15.22 4.72
C THR A 175 6.91 15.73 4.10
N ARG A 176 7.00 16.72 3.20
CA ARG A 176 5.83 17.28 2.50
C ARG A 176 5.11 16.22 1.66
N THR A 177 5.82 15.37 0.92
CA THR A 177 5.17 14.30 0.14
C THR A 177 4.40 13.33 1.04
N ARG A 178 4.94 13.04 2.22
CA ARG A 178 4.26 12.19 3.21
C ARG A 178 3.02 12.84 3.79
N GLU A 179 3.13 14.08 4.25
CA GLU A 179 1.99 14.86 4.74
C GLU A 179 0.90 15.00 3.67
N THR A 180 1.31 15.17 2.41
CA THR A 180 0.39 15.24 1.27
C THR A 180 -0.37 13.93 1.08
N VAL A 181 0.31 12.79 1.07
CA VAL A 181 -0.34 11.47 0.95
C VAL A 181 -1.26 11.23 2.15
N ASP A 182 -0.82 11.57 3.36
CA ASP A 182 -1.65 11.42 4.56
C ASP A 182 -2.90 12.31 4.52
N ALA A 183 -2.79 13.54 3.99
CA ALA A 183 -3.93 14.42 3.76
C ALA A 183 -4.88 13.85 2.68
N MET A 184 -4.35 13.36 1.56
CA MET A 184 -5.17 12.73 0.51
C MET A 184 -5.95 11.52 1.04
N VAL A 185 -5.30 10.69 1.87
CA VAL A 185 -5.96 9.56 2.54
C VAL A 185 -6.99 10.08 3.53
N HIS A 186 -6.66 11.08 4.36
CA HIS A 186 -7.60 11.67 5.31
C HIS A 186 -8.86 12.21 4.63
N ASP A 187 -8.71 12.98 3.57
CA ASP A 187 -9.82 13.57 2.80
C ASP A 187 -10.68 12.50 2.14
N ALA A 188 -10.10 11.40 1.68
CA ALA A 188 -10.85 10.26 1.14
C ALA A 188 -11.66 9.52 2.21
N LEU A 189 -11.21 9.59 3.47
CA LEU A 189 -11.89 9.02 4.63
C LEU A 189 -12.90 9.96 5.27
N ASP A 190 -12.84 11.26 4.94
CA ASP A 190 -13.68 12.25 5.57
C ASP A 190 -15.17 12.01 5.21
N PRO A 191 -16.06 11.92 6.21
CA PRO A 191 -17.42 11.45 5.95
C PRO A 191 -18.26 12.47 5.15
N ARG A 192 -18.60 12.12 3.91
CA ARG A 192 -19.54 12.89 3.08
C ARG A 192 -20.98 12.81 3.64
N PRO A 193 -21.87 13.77 3.31
CA PRO A 193 -23.29 13.70 3.65
C PRO A 193 -23.93 12.38 3.19
N LEU A 194 -24.88 11.85 3.98
CA LEU A 194 -25.49 10.53 3.74
C LEU A 194 -26.19 10.43 2.38
N GLU A 195 -26.76 11.55 1.91
CA GLU A 195 -27.49 11.66 0.65
C GLU A 195 -26.59 11.55 -0.57
N GLN A 196 -25.28 11.71 -0.39
CA GLN A 196 -24.27 11.64 -1.45
C GLN A 196 -23.53 10.31 -1.47
N LEU A 197 -23.88 9.37 -0.58
CA LEU A 197 -23.19 8.09 -0.47
C LEU A 197 -23.77 7.08 -1.47
N GLU A 198 -22.89 6.46 -2.23
CA GLU A 198 -23.21 5.28 -3.04
C GLU A 198 -23.03 4.00 -2.20
N ASP A 199 -23.88 3.01 -2.45
CA ASP A 199 -23.80 1.72 -1.79
C ASP A 199 -22.61 0.92 -2.32
N TYR A 200 -21.88 0.29 -1.40
CA TYR A 200 -20.74 -0.56 -1.74
C TYR A 200 -20.80 -1.87 -0.96
N SER A 201 -20.97 -2.98 -1.65
CA SER A 201 -21.21 -4.29 -1.04
C SER A 201 -19.94 -5.09 -0.84
N VAL A 202 -19.79 -5.64 0.36
CA VAL A 202 -18.75 -6.61 0.73
C VAL A 202 -19.42 -7.83 1.35
N PHE A 203 -18.95 -9.01 0.99
CA PHE A 203 -19.42 -10.30 1.48
C PHE A 203 -18.33 -10.91 2.35
N THR A 204 -18.66 -11.25 3.59
CA THR A 204 -17.73 -11.77 4.58
C THR A 204 -18.11 -13.17 4.99
N ASP A 205 -17.10 -13.97 5.31
CA ASP A 205 -17.27 -15.36 5.71
C ASP A 205 -16.13 -15.77 6.65
N CYS A 206 -16.43 -16.74 7.51
CA CYS A 206 -15.45 -17.40 8.33
C CYS A 206 -15.50 -18.94 8.24
N SER A 207 -14.32 -19.56 8.20
CA SER A 207 -14.17 -21.02 8.31
C SER A 207 -13.40 -21.40 9.57
N PHE A 208 -14.00 -22.29 10.38
CA PHE A 208 -13.37 -22.88 11.57
C PHE A 208 -13.14 -24.38 11.40
N ARG A 209 -11.95 -24.85 11.78
CA ARG A 209 -11.64 -26.29 11.92
C ARG A 209 -11.05 -26.59 13.28
N SER A 210 -11.80 -27.31 14.11
CA SER A 210 -11.30 -27.82 15.38
C SER A 210 -10.07 -28.69 15.17
N THR A 211 -9.04 -28.51 16.00
CA THR A 211 -7.87 -29.38 16.02
C THR A 211 -7.86 -30.17 17.33
N HIS A 212 -7.70 -31.49 17.28
CA HIS A 212 -7.55 -32.34 18.48
C HIS A 212 -6.16 -32.21 19.13
N ASN A 213 -5.47 -31.08 18.94
CA ASN A 213 -4.10 -30.92 19.38
C ASN A 213 -4.05 -30.49 20.85
N LYS A 214 -3.61 -31.39 21.73
CA LYS A 214 -3.50 -31.17 23.19
C LYS A 214 -2.61 -29.98 23.58
N LYS A 215 -1.75 -29.49 22.68
CA LYS A 215 -0.87 -28.32 22.91
C LYS A 215 -1.63 -26.99 22.91
N TYR A 216 -2.77 -26.92 22.22
CA TYR A 216 -3.63 -25.75 22.16
C TYR A 216 -4.89 -26.09 22.96
N GLN A 217 -4.94 -25.65 24.22
CA GLN A 217 -6.11 -25.86 25.08
C GLN A 217 -7.39 -25.43 24.34
N ARG A 218 -8.22 -26.39 23.92
CA ARG A 218 -9.52 -26.19 23.23
C ARG A 218 -9.47 -25.09 22.14
N GLY A 219 -8.81 -25.36 21.02
CA GLY A 219 -8.74 -24.44 19.88
C GLY A 219 -8.71 -25.11 18.51
N GLY A 220 -9.00 -24.34 17.47
CA GLY A 220 -8.97 -24.73 16.07
C GLY A 220 -8.40 -23.63 15.18
N ARG A 221 -8.18 -23.96 13.90
CA ARG A 221 -7.70 -23.00 12.90
C ARG A 221 -8.87 -22.18 12.36
N MET A 222 -8.68 -20.87 12.31
CA MET A 222 -9.64 -19.92 11.77
C MET A 222 -9.12 -19.30 10.47
N GLY A 223 -9.97 -19.22 9.46
CA GLY A 223 -9.79 -18.39 8.28
C GLY A 223 -10.93 -17.39 8.18
N ILE A 224 -10.61 -16.11 7.96
CA ILE A 224 -11.60 -15.07 7.68
C ILE A 224 -11.33 -14.48 6.29
N ALA A 225 -12.39 -14.09 5.60
CA ALA A 225 -12.28 -13.45 4.31
C ALA A 225 -13.38 -12.41 4.11
N GLY A 226 -13.14 -11.50 3.19
CA GLY A 226 -14.18 -10.66 2.62
C GLY A 226 -13.90 -10.31 1.18
N VAL A 227 -14.94 -10.27 0.35
CA VAL A 227 -14.88 -10.03 -1.09
C VAL A 227 -15.90 -8.95 -1.45
N SER A 228 -15.47 -7.90 -2.14
CA SER A 228 -16.34 -6.82 -2.61
C SER A 228 -16.90 -7.09 -4.00
N GLU A 229 -17.95 -6.35 -4.34
CA GLU A 229 -18.64 -6.42 -5.64
C GLU A 229 -17.77 -6.11 -6.87
N ASP A 230 -16.65 -5.41 -6.69
CA ASP A 230 -15.67 -5.06 -7.74
C ASP A 230 -14.40 -5.92 -7.73
N GLY A 231 -14.36 -6.97 -6.90
CA GLY A 231 -13.27 -7.95 -6.88
C GLY A 231 -12.12 -7.64 -5.92
N PHE A 232 -12.18 -6.55 -5.14
CA PHE A 232 -11.25 -6.40 -4.02
C PHE A 232 -11.56 -7.43 -2.93
N TYR A 233 -10.53 -7.95 -2.28
CA TYR A 233 -10.73 -8.93 -1.23
C TYR A 233 -9.66 -8.87 -0.15
N PHE A 234 -9.98 -9.32 1.05
CA PHE A 234 -8.99 -9.56 2.09
C PHE A 234 -9.11 -10.99 2.59
N HIS A 235 -8.03 -11.46 3.21
CA HIS A 235 -8.03 -12.70 3.97
C HIS A 235 -7.02 -12.63 5.11
N ALA A 236 -7.33 -13.33 6.19
CA ALA A 236 -6.44 -13.54 7.31
C ALA A 236 -6.71 -14.90 7.96
N HIS A 237 -5.73 -15.42 8.69
CA HIS A 237 -5.87 -16.64 9.47
C HIS A 237 -5.21 -16.50 10.83
N TYR A 238 -5.77 -17.16 11.84
CA TYR A 238 -5.25 -17.19 13.19
C TYR A 238 -5.85 -18.37 13.97
N ASP A 239 -5.32 -18.64 15.16
CA ASP A 239 -5.89 -19.67 16.05
C ASP A 239 -7.07 -19.11 16.84
N GLY A 240 -8.20 -19.81 16.80
CA GLY A 240 -9.46 -19.41 17.44
C GLY A 240 -10.10 -20.54 18.24
N VAL A 241 -11.11 -20.22 19.04
CA VAL A 241 -11.79 -21.23 19.89
C VAL A 241 -13.20 -21.57 19.44
N ASN A 242 -13.86 -20.67 18.69
CA ASN A 242 -15.23 -20.84 18.24
C ASN A 242 -15.46 -20.05 16.95
N ILE A 243 -16.40 -20.50 16.13
CA ILE A 243 -16.70 -19.88 14.83
C ILE A 243 -17.16 -18.43 14.96
N MET A 244 -17.94 -18.09 16.00
CA MET A 244 -18.54 -16.77 16.18
C MET A 244 -17.48 -15.64 16.34
N THR A 245 -16.37 -15.92 17.03
CA THR A 245 -15.21 -14.98 17.07
C THR A 245 -14.69 -14.66 15.67
N GLY A 246 -14.62 -15.68 14.81
CA GLY A 246 -14.15 -15.54 13.44
C GLY A 246 -15.12 -14.75 12.56
N GLU A 247 -16.43 -15.03 12.67
CA GLU A 247 -17.46 -14.27 11.95
C GLU A 247 -17.43 -12.78 12.30
N LEU A 248 -17.33 -12.45 13.59
CA LEU A 248 -17.21 -11.07 14.02
C LEU A 248 -15.90 -10.42 13.58
N SER A 249 -14.79 -11.16 13.59
CA SER A 249 -13.52 -10.68 13.06
C SER A 249 -13.60 -10.41 11.55
N ALA A 250 -14.33 -11.23 10.78
CA ALA A 250 -14.54 -11.00 9.35
C ALA A 250 -15.34 -9.72 9.10
N VAL A 251 -16.40 -9.48 9.87
CA VAL A 251 -17.18 -8.23 9.82
C VAL A 251 -16.32 -7.02 10.18
N LEU A 252 -15.55 -7.10 11.27
CA LEU A 252 -14.67 -6.02 11.72
C LEU A 252 -13.54 -5.74 10.71
N ALA A 253 -13.02 -6.78 10.07
CA ALA A 253 -12.06 -6.69 8.99
C ALA A 253 -12.64 -5.97 7.78
N ALA A 254 -13.83 -6.36 7.33
CA ALA A 254 -14.49 -5.69 6.23
C ALA A 254 -14.71 -4.22 6.52
N TYR A 255 -15.16 -3.87 7.72
CA TYR A 255 -15.28 -2.47 8.13
C TYR A 255 -13.93 -1.74 8.05
N THR A 256 -12.86 -2.33 8.58
CA THR A 256 -11.55 -1.67 8.61
C THR A 256 -10.95 -1.49 7.21
N VAL A 257 -11.11 -2.50 6.35
CA VAL A 257 -10.52 -2.56 5.01
C VAL A 257 -11.31 -1.71 4.01
N PHE A 258 -12.64 -1.71 4.09
CA PHE A 258 -13.52 -1.17 3.03
C PHE A 258 -14.36 0.03 3.43
N ARG A 259 -14.37 0.47 4.70
CA ARG A 259 -15.06 1.74 5.05
C ARG A 259 -14.56 2.86 4.16
N SER A 260 -15.35 3.87 3.85
CA SER A 260 -14.88 5.07 3.16
C SER A 260 -15.72 6.25 3.63
N GLY A 261 -15.18 7.46 3.52
CA GLY A 261 -15.98 8.68 3.74
C GLY A 261 -16.99 8.93 2.63
N SER A 262 -16.73 8.38 1.43
CA SER A 262 -17.48 8.67 0.20
C SER A 262 -18.56 7.65 -0.16
N ARG A 263 -18.63 6.51 0.54
CA ARG A 263 -19.55 5.40 0.23
C ARG A 263 -20.22 4.87 1.49
N ARG A 264 -21.43 4.34 1.34
CA ARG A 264 -22.13 3.58 2.38
C ARG A 264 -21.73 2.12 2.25
N LEU A 265 -21.05 1.60 3.27
CA LEU A 265 -20.58 0.21 3.26
C LEU A 265 -21.72 -0.74 3.63
N ILE A 266 -21.97 -1.74 2.78
CA ILE A 266 -22.92 -2.83 3.05
C ILE A 266 -22.10 -4.10 3.31
N ILE A 267 -22.08 -4.55 4.56
CA ILE A 267 -21.42 -5.80 4.97
C ILE A 267 -22.46 -6.92 4.98
N ASN A 268 -22.32 -7.86 4.06
CA ASN A 268 -23.13 -9.07 3.96
C ASN A 268 -22.40 -10.22 4.66
N THR A 269 -23.06 -10.88 5.61
CA THR A 269 -22.53 -12.05 6.31
C THR A 269 -23.57 -13.16 6.31
N ASP A 270 -23.13 -14.41 6.28
CA ASP A 270 -23.99 -15.59 6.44
C ASP A 270 -24.26 -15.94 7.91
N SER A 271 -23.55 -15.29 8.84
CA SER A 271 -23.70 -15.50 10.27
C SER A 271 -24.81 -14.63 10.88
N LEU A 272 -25.97 -15.25 11.15
CA LEU A 272 -27.04 -14.63 11.94
C LEU A 272 -26.57 -14.23 13.35
N GLY A 273 -25.62 -14.97 13.92
CA GLY A 273 -25.01 -14.65 15.21
C GLY A 273 -24.23 -13.33 15.16
N ALA A 274 -23.39 -13.16 14.14
CA ALA A 274 -22.57 -11.96 14.00
C ALA A 274 -23.42 -10.70 13.78
N ILE A 275 -24.39 -10.75 12.87
CA ILE A 275 -25.31 -9.62 12.63
C ILE A 275 -26.09 -9.25 13.90
N THR A 276 -26.67 -10.24 14.59
CA THR A 276 -27.44 -10.01 15.82
C THR A 276 -26.57 -9.36 16.90
N PHE A 277 -25.34 -9.84 17.04
CA PHE A 277 -24.40 -9.33 18.02
C PHE A 277 -24.00 -7.88 17.73
N VAL A 278 -23.53 -7.58 16.52
CA VAL A 278 -23.10 -6.23 16.13
C VAL A 278 -24.26 -5.23 16.21
N LEU A 279 -25.44 -5.60 15.73
CA LEU A 279 -26.62 -4.73 15.83
C LEU A 279 -27.01 -4.49 17.29
N ARG A 280 -26.92 -5.49 18.19
CA ARG A 280 -27.17 -5.27 19.63
C ARG A 280 -26.19 -4.26 20.23
N LEU A 281 -24.90 -4.36 19.90
CA LEU A 281 -23.90 -3.40 20.36
C LEU A 281 -24.17 -1.99 19.80
N ALA A 282 -24.60 -1.89 18.54
CA ALA A 282 -25.01 -0.63 17.94
C ALA A 282 -26.27 -0.06 18.62
N HIS A 283 -27.27 -0.87 18.95
CA HIS A 283 -28.51 -0.37 19.55
C HIS A 283 -28.38 -0.03 21.04
N SER A 284 -27.46 -0.67 21.79
CA SER A 284 -27.34 -0.48 23.23
C SER A 284 -25.93 -0.10 23.64
N ARG A 285 -25.74 1.17 24.06
CA ARG A 285 -24.48 1.66 24.60
C ARG A 285 -24.06 0.90 25.87
N TRP A 286 -25.02 0.53 26.71
CA TRP A 286 -24.77 -0.32 27.88
C TRP A 286 -24.24 -1.71 27.47
N ALA A 287 -24.84 -2.34 26.45
CA ALA A 287 -24.34 -3.63 25.96
C ALA A 287 -22.92 -3.52 25.40
N PHE A 288 -22.60 -2.42 24.71
CA PHE A 288 -21.25 -2.13 24.23
C PHE A 288 -20.25 -1.97 25.39
N GLU A 289 -20.55 -1.11 26.37
CA GLU A 289 -19.65 -0.83 27.50
C GLU A 289 -19.43 -2.07 28.38
N THR A 290 -20.47 -2.89 28.54
CA THR A 290 -20.40 -4.20 29.21
C THR A 290 -19.48 -5.14 28.44
N TRP A 291 -19.70 -5.34 27.13
CA TRP A 291 -18.84 -6.18 26.29
C TRP A 291 -17.36 -5.72 26.29
N ALA A 292 -17.14 -4.40 26.22
CA ALA A 292 -15.81 -3.81 26.19
C ALA A 292 -15.05 -3.99 27.51
N SER A 293 -15.74 -3.99 28.65
CA SER A 293 -15.13 -4.14 29.98
C SER A 293 -15.01 -5.59 30.45
N GLU A 294 -15.84 -6.50 29.95
CA GLU A 294 -15.88 -7.91 30.34
C GLU A 294 -14.93 -8.82 29.52
N GLY A 295 -14.25 -8.28 28.51
CA GLY A 295 -13.36 -9.03 27.62
C GLY A 295 -11.87 -8.73 27.85
N VAL A 296 -11.00 -9.71 27.60
CA VAL A 296 -9.58 -9.47 27.31
C VAL A 296 -9.44 -9.10 25.83
N GLN A 297 -10.22 -8.11 25.39
CA GLN A 297 -10.13 -7.64 24.01
C GLN A 297 -8.90 -6.75 23.87
N ASP A 298 -8.25 -6.82 22.72
CA ASP A 298 -7.28 -5.81 22.32
C ASP A 298 -7.99 -4.44 22.29
N GLU A 299 -7.39 -3.40 22.86
CA GLU A 299 -7.97 -2.05 22.86
C GLU A 299 -8.28 -1.57 21.44
N ARG A 300 -7.51 -2.01 20.45
CA ARG A 300 -7.76 -1.74 19.03
C ARG A 300 -9.04 -2.40 18.53
N VAL A 301 -9.33 -3.62 18.98
CA VAL A 301 -10.61 -4.31 18.67
C VAL A 301 -11.77 -3.55 19.28
N VAL A 302 -11.65 -3.09 20.53
CA VAL A 302 -12.69 -2.29 21.18
C VAL A 302 -12.91 -0.95 20.44
N ALA A 303 -11.83 -0.25 20.10
CA ALA A 303 -11.90 1.01 19.37
C ALA A 303 -12.57 0.85 17.99
N GLN A 304 -12.26 -0.23 17.28
CA GLN A 304 -12.78 -0.47 15.94
C GLN A 304 -14.21 -0.99 15.95
N MET A 305 -14.55 -1.82 16.95
CA MET A 305 -15.95 -2.19 17.17
C MET A 305 -16.79 -0.96 17.56
N ARG A 306 -16.25 -0.04 18.37
CA ARG A 306 -16.91 1.24 18.68
C ARG A 306 -17.21 2.01 17.40
N ALA A 307 -16.18 2.23 16.58
CA ALA A 307 -16.32 2.95 15.32
C ALA A 307 -17.32 2.28 14.37
N LEU A 308 -17.30 0.94 14.26
CA LEU A 308 -18.30 0.18 13.49
C LEU A 308 -19.72 0.43 14.01
N THR A 309 -19.93 0.30 15.32
CA THR A 309 -21.26 0.49 15.92
C THR A 309 -21.78 1.92 15.79
N GLU A 310 -20.90 2.92 15.83
CA GLU A 310 -21.24 4.32 15.57
C GLU A 310 -21.60 4.53 14.10
N ALA A 311 -20.80 4.01 13.17
CA ALA A 311 -21.10 4.08 11.74
C ALA A 311 -22.43 3.39 11.36
N ILE A 312 -22.81 2.31 12.07
CA ILE A 312 -24.13 1.68 11.92
C ILE A 312 -25.24 2.61 12.42
N ARG A 313 -25.10 3.25 13.59
CA ARG A 313 -26.08 4.23 14.11
C ARG A 313 -26.26 5.40 13.14
N GLU A 314 -25.18 5.85 12.53
CA GLU A 314 -25.16 6.92 11.52
C GLU A 314 -25.66 6.46 10.15
N LYS A 315 -26.03 5.18 9.97
CA LYS A 315 -26.47 4.59 8.70
C LYS A 315 -25.42 4.65 7.58
N ARG A 316 -24.15 4.82 7.94
CA ARG A 316 -22.99 4.75 7.03
C ARG A 316 -22.54 3.33 6.77
N VAL A 317 -22.88 2.42 7.68
CA VAL A 317 -22.68 0.99 7.53
C VAL A 317 -24.01 0.27 7.69
N LEU A 318 -24.32 -0.62 6.76
CA LEU A 318 -25.42 -1.56 6.87
C LEU A 318 -24.85 -2.97 7.00
N VAL A 319 -25.30 -3.73 7.99
CA VAL A 319 -24.96 -5.16 8.10
C VAL A 319 -26.19 -5.98 7.71
N LYS A 320 -26.05 -6.86 6.73
CA LYS A 320 -27.13 -7.67 6.16
C LYS A 320 -26.80 -9.15 6.29
N HIS A 321 -27.85 -9.96 6.46
CA HIS A 321 -27.73 -11.42 6.42
C HIS A 321 -27.92 -11.91 4.99
N VAL A 322 -26.97 -12.69 4.48
CA VAL A 322 -27.06 -13.39 3.20
C VAL A 322 -26.76 -14.86 3.46
N PRO A 323 -27.74 -15.78 3.34
CA PRO A 323 -27.50 -17.18 3.66
C PRO A 323 -26.40 -17.77 2.77
N GLY A 324 -25.44 -18.46 3.41
CA GLY A 324 -24.42 -19.24 2.70
C GLY A 324 -25.04 -20.43 1.95
N HIS A 325 -24.30 -20.95 0.96
CA HIS A 325 -24.69 -22.11 0.15
C HIS A 325 -25.99 -21.91 -0.65
N THR A 326 -26.21 -20.67 -1.10
CA THR A 326 -27.36 -20.30 -1.94
C THR A 326 -26.97 -20.06 -3.40
N GLY A 327 -25.69 -20.19 -3.75
CA GLY A 327 -25.19 -19.95 -5.12
C GLY A 327 -24.90 -18.49 -5.44
N HIS A 328 -24.90 -17.61 -4.43
CA HIS A 328 -24.51 -16.21 -4.62
C HIS A 328 -22.99 -16.09 -4.81
N GLY A 329 -22.55 -15.76 -6.03
CA GLY A 329 -21.13 -15.81 -6.44
C GLY A 329 -20.14 -15.14 -5.49
N LEU A 330 -20.46 -13.95 -4.96
CA LEU A 330 -19.60 -13.25 -3.99
C LEU A 330 -19.56 -13.92 -2.60
N GLN A 331 -20.67 -14.54 -2.16
CA GLN A 331 -20.72 -15.23 -0.87
C GLN A 331 -19.98 -16.56 -0.95
N GLU A 332 -20.17 -17.31 -2.04
CA GLU A 332 -19.41 -18.56 -2.28
C GLU A 332 -17.91 -18.27 -2.49
N SER A 333 -17.57 -17.09 -3.02
CA SER A 333 -16.17 -16.62 -3.11
C SER A 333 -15.58 -16.39 -1.73
N SER A 334 -16.27 -15.65 -0.85
CA SER A 334 -15.77 -15.41 0.52
C SER A 334 -15.64 -16.72 1.32
N ASP A 335 -16.60 -17.63 1.20
CA ASP A 335 -16.56 -18.98 1.79
C ASP A 335 -15.34 -19.78 1.29
N SER A 336 -15.10 -19.77 -0.01
CA SER A 336 -13.97 -20.49 -0.60
C SER A 336 -12.63 -19.92 -0.13
N VAL A 337 -12.48 -18.59 -0.08
CA VAL A 337 -11.27 -17.93 0.39
C VAL A 337 -11.03 -18.19 1.88
N SER A 338 -12.07 -18.14 2.72
CA SER A 338 -11.98 -18.44 4.15
C SER A 338 -11.60 -19.91 4.38
N LYS A 339 -12.16 -20.84 3.59
CA LYS A 339 -11.84 -22.28 3.61
C LYS A 339 -10.46 -22.64 3.10
N MET A 340 -9.88 -21.87 2.17
CA MET A 340 -8.54 -22.19 1.66
C MET A 340 -7.50 -22.17 2.78
N HIS A 341 -7.55 -21.20 3.69
CA HIS A 341 -6.68 -21.16 4.88
C HIS A 341 -6.80 -22.40 5.77
N ARG A 342 -7.97 -23.04 5.79
CA ARG A 342 -8.22 -24.28 6.54
C ARG A 342 -7.58 -25.51 5.90
N HIS A 343 -7.44 -25.54 4.58
CA HIS A 343 -7.08 -26.75 3.82
C HIS A 343 -5.61 -26.83 3.41
N PHE A 344 -4.80 -25.78 3.58
CA PHE A 344 -3.34 -25.90 3.49
C PHE A 344 -2.80 -26.63 4.73
N PRO A 345 -2.51 -27.95 4.63
CA PRO A 345 -2.10 -28.74 5.78
C PRO A 345 -0.63 -28.42 6.07
N GLY A 346 -0.32 -27.99 7.29
CA GLY A 346 1.07 -27.86 7.75
C GLY A 346 1.79 -26.54 7.43
N GLN A 347 1.17 -25.60 6.72
CA GLN A 347 1.75 -24.28 6.49
C GLN A 347 0.79 -23.21 7.05
N ILE A 348 1.19 -22.50 8.10
CA ILE A 348 1.06 -21.03 8.03
C ILE A 348 1.59 -20.73 6.63
N VAL A 349 0.79 -20.15 5.73
CA VAL A 349 1.24 -19.88 4.35
C VAL A 349 2.67 -19.34 4.49
N ASP A 350 3.65 -20.17 4.14
CA ASP A 350 5.05 -19.77 4.34
C ASP A 350 5.14 -18.46 3.57
N LYS A 351 5.81 -17.44 4.11
CA LYS A 351 5.93 -16.14 3.43
C LYS A 351 6.39 -16.34 1.97
N ARG A 352 7.08 -17.45 1.69
CA ARG A 352 7.50 -17.94 0.37
C ARG A 352 6.36 -18.34 -0.60
N HIS A 353 5.20 -18.80 -0.11
CA HIS A 353 4.05 -19.25 -0.92
C HIS A 353 2.87 -18.26 -0.92
N GLN A 354 3.01 -17.08 -0.30
CA GLN A 354 1.93 -16.10 -0.21
C GLN A 354 1.45 -15.62 -1.59
N SER A 355 2.36 -15.49 -2.56
CA SER A 355 2.01 -15.11 -3.93
C SER A 355 1.13 -16.16 -4.62
N GLU A 356 1.48 -17.44 -4.52
CA GLU A 356 0.70 -18.53 -5.11
C GLU A 356 -0.67 -18.66 -4.44
N PHE A 357 -0.72 -18.53 -3.12
CA PHE A 357 -1.98 -18.52 -2.38
C PHE A 357 -2.90 -17.38 -2.87
N ASN A 358 -2.36 -16.17 -3.00
CA ASN A 358 -3.14 -15.02 -3.47
C ASN A 358 -3.64 -15.25 -4.90
N GLN A 359 -2.80 -15.75 -5.81
CA GLN A 359 -3.22 -16.07 -7.19
C GLN A 359 -4.37 -17.09 -7.24
N ARG A 360 -4.38 -18.08 -6.35
CA ARG A 360 -5.49 -19.03 -6.24
C ARG A 360 -6.76 -18.36 -5.74
N CYS A 361 -6.68 -17.49 -4.72
CA CYS A 361 -7.84 -16.70 -4.28
C CYS A 361 -8.38 -15.84 -5.41
N GLU A 362 -7.50 -15.13 -6.12
CA GLU A 362 -7.87 -14.25 -7.22
C GLU A 362 -8.59 -15.02 -8.33
N SER A 363 -8.10 -16.21 -8.66
CA SER A 363 -8.71 -17.10 -9.65
C SER A 363 -10.11 -17.56 -9.24
N ILE A 364 -10.29 -17.93 -7.96
CA ILE A 364 -11.59 -18.36 -7.42
C ILE A 364 -12.60 -17.20 -7.47
N ILE A 365 -12.20 -16.01 -6.99
CA ILE A 365 -13.08 -14.85 -6.96
C ILE A 365 -13.47 -14.45 -8.38
N THR A 366 -12.51 -14.37 -9.30
CA THR A 366 -12.76 -14.07 -10.72
C THR A 366 -13.78 -15.06 -11.32
N ALA A 367 -13.62 -16.36 -11.01
CA ALA A 367 -14.50 -17.41 -11.53
C ALA A 367 -15.91 -17.40 -10.92
N LEU A 368 -16.04 -17.18 -9.60
CA LEU A 368 -17.31 -17.30 -8.88
C LEU A 368 -18.08 -15.97 -8.82
N ALA A 369 -17.39 -14.84 -8.62
CA ALA A 369 -18.00 -13.52 -8.54
C ALA A 369 -18.18 -12.86 -9.92
N GLY A 370 -17.52 -13.36 -10.96
CA GLY A 370 -17.59 -12.80 -12.31
C GLY A 370 -16.90 -11.44 -12.46
N CYS A 371 -16.03 -11.06 -11.52
CA CYS A 371 -15.22 -9.85 -11.66
C CYS A 371 -14.13 -10.04 -12.73
N ALA A 372 -13.72 -8.97 -13.40
CA ALA A 372 -12.69 -9.04 -14.45
C ALA A 372 -11.30 -9.41 -13.87
N LYS A 373 -11.05 -9.03 -12.62
CA LYS A 373 -9.84 -9.30 -11.86
C LYS A 373 -10.18 -9.21 -10.37
N ALA A 374 -9.39 -9.87 -9.54
CA ALA A 374 -9.45 -9.70 -8.10
C ALA A 374 -8.14 -9.15 -7.57
N VAL A 375 -8.20 -8.33 -6.53
CA VAL A 375 -7.02 -7.66 -5.94
C VAL A 375 -7.08 -7.75 -4.42
N ARG A 376 -5.99 -8.24 -3.83
CA ARG A 376 -5.89 -8.40 -2.38
C ARG A 376 -5.59 -7.07 -1.68
N LEU A 377 -6.43 -6.73 -0.71
CA LEU A 377 -6.17 -5.70 0.30
C LEU A 377 -5.63 -6.32 1.60
N MET A 378 -4.83 -5.56 2.34
CA MET A 378 -4.24 -6.03 3.59
C MET A 378 -5.28 -6.03 4.71
N ALA A 379 -5.46 -7.20 5.32
CA ALA A 379 -6.23 -7.37 6.54
C ALA A 379 -5.36 -6.98 7.76
N PRO A 380 -5.89 -6.25 8.75
CA PRO A 380 -5.15 -5.96 9.98
C PRO A 380 -4.84 -7.22 10.83
N ASP A 381 -3.59 -7.38 11.25
CA ASP A 381 -3.15 -8.58 12.00
C ASP A 381 -3.75 -8.71 13.42
N TRP A 382 -4.32 -7.63 13.97
CA TRP A 382 -4.79 -7.55 15.36
C TRP A 382 -6.28 -7.88 15.55
N MET A 383 -7.01 -8.25 14.50
CA MET A 383 -8.49 -8.40 14.53
C MET A 383 -9.01 -9.62 15.31
N GLN A 384 -8.16 -10.28 16.09
CA GLN A 384 -8.54 -11.45 16.86
C GLN A 384 -9.45 -11.06 18.03
N ILE A 385 -10.72 -11.44 17.95
CA ILE A 385 -11.66 -11.30 19.06
C ILE A 385 -11.45 -12.48 20.02
N LYS A 386 -11.13 -12.18 21.28
CA LYS A 386 -10.93 -13.23 22.28
C LYS A 386 -12.25 -13.57 22.98
N PRO A 387 -12.56 -14.86 23.18
CA PRO A 387 -13.67 -15.24 24.06
C PRO A 387 -13.38 -14.76 25.49
N SER A 388 -14.42 -14.38 26.24
CA SER A 388 -14.32 -14.19 27.70
C SER A 388 -15.20 -15.21 28.41
N SER A 389 -14.94 -15.45 29.70
CA SER A 389 -15.76 -16.35 30.54
C SER A 389 -17.21 -15.89 30.63
N ILE A 390 -17.47 -14.58 30.54
CA ILE A 390 -18.82 -14.01 30.51
C ILE A 390 -19.45 -14.19 29.11
N HIS A 391 -18.67 -14.07 28.03
CA HIS A 391 -19.13 -14.39 26.67
C HIS A 391 -19.61 -15.86 26.55
N ALA A 392 -18.94 -16.82 27.20
CA ALA A 392 -19.36 -18.22 27.19
C ALA A 392 -20.66 -18.52 27.99
N GLY A 393 -21.06 -17.61 28.88
CA GLY A 393 -22.31 -17.70 29.68
C GLY A 393 -23.47 -16.90 29.07
N ASN A 394 -23.20 -15.98 28.16
CA ASN A 394 -24.22 -15.15 27.51
C ASN A 394 -25.00 -15.99 26.49
N ARG A 395 -26.33 -16.07 26.65
CA ARG A 395 -27.26 -16.80 25.76
C ARG A 395 -27.24 -16.34 24.30
N LEU A 396 -26.64 -15.19 23.97
CA LEU A 396 -26.45 -14.73 22.59
C LEU A 396 -25.17 -15.23 21.93
N TRP A 397 -24.19 -15.64 22.72
CA TRP A 397 -22.91 -16.17 22.24
C TRP A 397 -22.90 -17.70 22.12
N ARG A 398 -23.80 -18.37 22.85
CA ARG A 398 -24.19 -19.78 22.63
C ARG A 398 -25.29 -19.84 21.58
#